data_AF-A0A820NW84-F1
#
_entry.id   AF-A0A820NW84-F1
#
_cell.length_a   1.000
_cell.length_b   1.000
_cell.length_c   1.000
_cell.angle_alpha   90.00
_cell.angle_beta   90.00
_cell.angle_gamma   90.00
#
_symmetry.space_group_name_H-M   'P 1'
#
loop_
_entity.id
_entity.type
_entity.pdbx_description
1 polymer ?
#
loop_
_entity_poly.entity_id
_entity_poly.type
_entity_poly.pdbx_seq_one_letter_code
_entity_poly.pdbx_strand_id
1 'polypeptide(L)'
;TSKLLKDDPTRNPALPIVPNTSVRIQHAAYVLRSCILGRAQQMIRDRKYHLKMHRSCLVGSEMVDWLIHQSPILHSRSQAVGMWQALLEEGAIAHVSQEHYFKDKYLFYRFSGDEEG
;
A
#
# COMPACT_ATOMS: atom_id res chain seq x y z
N THR A 1 -3.18 -1.06 -26.36
CA THR A 1 -3.94 -1.75 -25.29
C THR A 1 -3.83 -1.08 -23.91
N SER A 2 -2.74 -0.37 -23.55
CA SER A 2 -2.62 0.25 -22.21
C SER A 2 -3.27 1.63 -22.02
N LYS A 3 -3.62 2.33 -23.10
CA LYS A 3 -4.28 3.66 -23.04
C LYS A 3 -5.77 3.59 -22.66
N LEU A 4 -6.42 2.44 -22.86
CA LEU A 4 -7.87 2.30 -22.67
C LEU A 4 -8.30 1.98 -21.22
N LEU A 5 -7.39 1.58 -20.33
CA LEU A 5 -7.73 1.28 -18.93
C LEU A 5 -7.62 2.50 -17.98
N LYS A 6 -6.90 3.56 -18.35
CA LYS A 6 -6.59 4.66 -17.42
C LYS A 6 -7.72 5.66 -17.23
N ASP A 7 -8.64 5.75 -18.19
CA ASP A 7 -9.69 6.79 -18.24
C ASP A 7 -11.12 6.25 -18.10
N ASP A 8 -11.30 5.05 -17.55
CA ASP A 8 -12.64 4.51 -17.24
C ASP A 8 -13.16 5.12 -15.93
N PRO A 9 -14.19 5.99 -15.95
CA PRO A 9 -14.73 6.64 -14.76
C PRO A 9 -15.46 5.68 -13.82
N THR A 10 -15.71 4.43 -14.24
CA THR A 10 -16.31 3.37 -13.40
C THR A 10 -15.25 2.54 -12.66
N ARG A 11 -13.97 2.76 -12.97
CA ARG A 11 -12.87 2.00 -12.40
C ARG A 11 -12.67 2.35 -10.94
N ASN A 12 -12.86 1.36 -10.07
CA ASN A 12 -12.55 1.52 -8.66
C ASN A 12 -11.03 1.74 -8.50
N PRO A 13 -10.59 2.90 -7.96
CA PRO A 13 -9.18 3.27 -7.85
C PRO A 13 -8.39 2.41 -6.86
N ALA A 14 -9.07 1.64 -6.00
CA ALA A 14 -8.41 0.78 -5.02
C ALA A 14 -8.18 -0.65 -5.53
N LEU A 15 -8.81 -1.03 -6.65
CA LEU A 15 -8.68 -2.39 -7.15
C LEU A 15 -7.41 -2.57 -7.97
N PRO A 16 -6.79 -3.77 -7.93
CA PRO A 16 -5.65 -4.08 -8.77
C PRO A 16 -5.95 -3.86 -10.25
N ILE A 17 -4.95 -3.35 -10.97
CA ILE A 17 -4.99 -3.07 -12.41
C ILE A 17 -4.67 -4.30 -13.25
N VAL A 18 -4.03 -5.28 -12.63
CA VAL A 18 -3.68 -6.59 -13.20
C VAL A 18 -4.37 -7.69 -12.38
N PRO A 19 -4.72 -8.82 -13.00
CA PRO A 19 -5.37 -9.93 -12.29
C PRO A 19 -4.43 -10.65 -11.33
N ASN A 20 -3.12 -10.63 -11.61
CA ASN A 20 -2.09 -11.28 -10.81
C ASN A 20 -0.94 -10.31 -10.58
N THR A 21 -0.50 -10.17 -9.33
CA THR A 21 0.70 -9.43 -8.96
C THR A 21 1.93 -10.06 -9.62
N SER A 22 2.80 -9.25 -10.22
CA SER A 22 4.03 -9.75 -10.81
C SER A 22 5.01 -10.25 -9.74
N VAL A 23 5.87 -11.21 -10.09
CA VAL A 23 6.91 -11.75 -9.19
C VAL A 23 7.80 -10.63 -8.62
N ARG A 24 8.10 -9.60 -9.43
CA ARG A 24 8.92 -8.47 -9.00
C ARG A 24 8.24 -7.65 -7.92
N ILE A 25 6.95 -7.36 -8.09
CA ILE A 25 6.19 -6.61 -7.08
C ILE A 25 5.91 -7.46 -5.84
N GLN A 26 5.60 -8.75 -6.00
CA GLN A 26 5.48 -9.68 -4.87
C GLN A 26 6.77 -9.70 -4.03
N HIS A 27 7.92 -9.85 -4.68
CA HIS A 27 9.21 -9.84 -4.01
C HIS A 27 9.50 -8.48 -3.33
N ALA A 28 9.21 -7.36 -4.00
CA ALA A 28 9.37 -6.03 -3.41
C ALA A 28 8.48 -5.86 -2.17
N ALA A 29 7.23 -6.29 -2.22
CA ALA A 29 6.29 -6.25 -1.11
C ALA A 29 6.76 -7.12 0.07
N TYR A 30 7.26 -8.33 -0.22
CA TYR A 30 7.86 -9.21 0.78
C TYR A 30 9.05 -8.56 1.49
N VAL A 31 9.98 -7.95 0.74
CA VAL A 31 11.15 -7.27 1.30
C VAL A 31 10.71 -6.08 2.15
N LEU A 32 9.81 -5.23 1.62
CA LEU A 32 9.31 -4.06 2.35
C LEU A 32 8.62 -4.45 3.64
N ARG A 33 7.71 -5.44 3.60
CA ARG A 33 7.02 -5.96 4.78
C ARG A 33 8.01 -6.51 5.81
N SER A 34 8.99 -7.29 5.37
CA SER A 34 10.04 -7.84 6.25
C SER A 34 10.88 -6.75 6.90
N CYS A 35 11.27 -5.72 6.14
CA CYS A 35 12.00 -4.56 6.68
C CYS A 35 11.16 -3.77 7.70
N ILE A 36 9.86 -3.58 7.44
CA ILE A 36 8.96 -2.90 8.37
C ILE A 36 8.84 -3.72 9.66
N LEU A 37 8.59 -5.03 9.59
CA LEU A 37 8.51 -5.88 10.78
C LEU A 37 9.83 -5.90 11.57
N GLY A 38 10.98 -5.90 10.89
CA GLY A 38 12.28 -5.94 11.55
C GLY A 38 12.75 -4.61 12.15
N ARG A 39 12.30 -3.47 11.61
CA ARG A 39 12.85 -2.13 11.97
C ARG A 39 11.81 -1.14 12.51
N ALA A 40 10.54 -1.39 12.25
CA ALA A 40 9.43 -0.49 12.58
C ALA A 40 8.14 -1.28 12.83
N GLN A 41 8.22 -2.35 13.62
CA GLN A 41 7.09 -3.26 13.90
C GLN A 41 5.81 -2.54 14.33
N GLN A 42 5.93 -1.40 15.02
CA GLN A 42 4.79 -0.59 15.47
C GLN A 42 3.93 -0.02 14.33
N MET A 43 4.44 -0.01 13.09
CA MET A 43 3.69 0.46 11.93
C MET A 43 2.59 -0.52 11.53
N ILE A 44 2.84 -1.82 11.62
CA ILE A 44 1.87 -2.88 11.32
C ILE A 44 1.18 -3.27 12.63
N ARG A 45 -0.08 -2.85 12.80
CA ARG A 45 -0.84 -3.12 14.01
C ARG A 45 -2.33 -3.04 13.80
N ASP A 46 -3.07 -3.61 14.73
CA ASP A 46 -4.51 -3.52 14.79
C ASP A 46 -4.93 -2.09 15.15
N ARG A 47 -5.88 -1.54 14.42
CA ARG A 47 -6.45 -0.21 14.68
C ARG A 47 -7.97 -0.31 14.73
N LYS A 48 -8.58 0.33 15.73
CA LYS A 48 -10.04 0.43 15.86
C LYS A 48 -10.51 1.76 15.31
N TYR A 49 -11.44 1.74 14.37
CA TYR A 49 -12.02 2.94 13.76
C TYR A 49 -13.51 2.73 13.48
N HIS A 50 -14.36 3.70 13.83
CA HIS A 50 -15.84 3.57 13.76
C HIS A 50 -16.38 2.21 14.21
N LEU A 51 -15.94 1.73 15.39
CA LEU A 51 -16.34 0.44 15.98
C LEU A 51 -15.93 -0.81 15.17
N LYS A 52 -15.23 -0.65 14.04
CA LYS A 52 -14.64 -1.74 13.25
C LYS A 52 -13.17 -1.91 13.63
N MET A 53 -12.74 -3.17 13.76
CA MET A 53 -11.34 -3.52 14.00
C MET A 53 -10.66 -3.81 12.66
N HIS A 54 -9.60 -3.06 12.36
CA HIS A 54 -8.76 -3.24 11.18
C HIS A 54 -7.45 -3.89 11.61
N ARG A 55 -7.34 -5.21 11.41
CA ARG A 55 -6.15 -5.99 11.77
C ARG A 55 -4.95 -5.66 10.90
N SER A 56 -3.74 -5.75 11.46
CA SER A 56 -2.46 -5.71 10.73
C SER A 56 -2.39 -4.63 9.65
N CYS A 57 -2.83 -3.41 9.96
CA CYS A 57 -2.85 -2.33 8.99
C CYS A 57 -1.67 -1.38 9.17
N LEU A 58 -1.44 -0.53 8.17
CA LEU A 58 -0.46 0.56 8.15
C LEU A 58 -1.19 1.86 7.83
N VAL A 59 -0.64 3.01 8.25
CA VAL A 59 -1.18 4.32 7.90
C VAL A 59 -0.42 4.90 6.71
N GLY A 60 -1.12 5.41 5.70
CA GLY A 60 -0.52 5.94 4.46
C GLY A 60 0.59 6.97 4.70
N SER A 61 0.38 7.93 5.60
CA SER A 61 1.40 8.92 5.96
C SER A 61 2.62 8.30 6.65
N GLU A 62 2.42 7.33 7.56
CA GLU A 62 3.51 6.61 8.23
C GLU A 62 4.33 5.78 7.22
N MET A 63 3.67 5.19 6.22
CA MET A 63 4.34 4.44 5.15
C MET A 63 5.22 5.34 4.27
N VAL A 64 4.76 6.54 3.96
CA VAL A 64 5.54 7.53 3.20
C VAL A 64 6.74 8.01 4.01
N ASP A 65 6.51 8.37 5.28
CA ASP A 65 7.58 8.78 6.18
C ASP A 65 8.65 7.70 6.27
N TRP A 66 8.26 6.47 6.57
CA TRP A 66 9.19 5.36 6.72
C TRP A 66 10.03 5.15 5.45
N LEU A 67 9.40 5.15 4.27
CA LEU A 67 10.10 4.89 3.01
C LEU A 67 11.14 5.98 2.70
N ILE A 68 10.83 7.24 2.96
CA ILE A 68 11.78 8.36 2.82
C ILE A 68 12.95 8.19 3.80
N HIS A 69 12.67 7.85 5.06
CA HIS A 69 13.73 7.65 6.06
C HIS A 69 14.64 6.45 5.74
N GLN A 70 14.13 5.40 5.08
CA GLN A 70 14.95 4.25 4.71
C GLN A 70 15.83 4.48 3.48
N SER A 71 15.50 5.46 2.62
CA SER A 71 16.09 5.59 1.30
C SER A 71 16.64 7.00 1.05
N PRO A 72 17.97 7.19 1.03
CA PRO A 72 18.56 8.52 0.81
C PRO A 72 18.32 9.07 -0.59
N ILE A 73 17.82 8.25 -1.54
CA ILE A 73 17.51 8.65 -2.92
C ILE A 73 16.10 9.23 -3.09
N LEU A 74 15.24 9.10 -2.08
CA LEU A 74 13.89 9.67 -2.12
C LEU A 74 13.91 11.09 -1.61
N HIS A 75 13.73 12.05 -2.53
CA HIS A 75 13.80 13.47 -2.23
C HIS A 75 12.41 14.10 -2.05
N SER A 76 11.33 13.32 -2.24
CA SER A 76 9.97 13.84 -2.17
C SER A 76 8.96 12.79 -1.73
N ARG A 77 7.91 13.28 -1.05
CA ARG A 77 6.76 12.45 -0.65
C ARG A 77 5.98 11.93 -1.85
N SER A 78 5.93 12.69 -2.95
CA SER A 78 5.27 12.28 -4.20
C SER A 78 5.93 11.06 -4.84
N GLN A 79 7.26 10.94 -4.78
CA GLN A 79 7.96 9.73 -5.25
C GLN A 79 7.60 8.51 -4.40
N ALA A 80 7.61 8.65 -3.08
CA ALA A 80 7.21 7.58 -2.16
C ALA A 80 5.75 7.16 -2.38
N VAL A 81 4.84 8.14 -2.57
CA VAL A 81 3.44 7.90 -2.97
C VAL A 81 3.37 7.09 -4.25
N GLY A 82 4.16 7.44 -5.28
CA GLY A 82 4.20 6.70 -6.54
C GLY A 82 4.68 5.25 -6.39
N MET A 83 5.67 5.01 -5.53
CA MET A 83 6.14 3.66 -5.24
C MET A 83 5.07 2.81 -4.55
N TRP A 84 4.42 3.35 -3.51
CA TRP A 84 3.32 2.65 -2.85
C TRP A 84 2.11 2.45 -3.77
N GLN A 85 1.83 3.42 -4.64
CA GLN A 85 0.80 3.32 -5.65
C GLN A 85 1.06 2.15 -6.60
N ALA A 86 2.31 1.91 -7.03
CA ALA A 86 2.64 0.78 -7.88
C ALA A 86 2.36 -0.58 -7.20
N LEU A 87 2.63 -0.69 -5.89
CA LEU A 87 2.28 -1.89 -5.12
C LEU A 87 0.76 -2.07 -5.00
N LEU A 88 0.00 -0.98 -4.84
CA LEU A 88 -1.46 -1.02 -4.77
C LEU A 88 -2.06 -1.45 -6.11
N GLU A 89 -1.58 -0.88 -7.20
CA GLU A 89 -2.04 -1.19 -8.55
C GLU A 89 -1.80 -2.65 -8.92
N GLU A 90 -0.71 -3.26 -8.47
CA GLU A 90 -0.49 -4.70 -8.69
C GLU A 90 -1.14 -5.60 -7.62
N GLY A 91 -1.82 -5.03 -6.63
CA GLY A 91 -2.52 -5.79 -5.59
C GLY A 91 -1.60 -6.43 -4.56
N ALA A 92 -0.40 -5.90 -4.35
CA ALA A 92 0.48 -6.31 -3.25
C ALA A 92 0.15 -5.60 -1.93
N ILE A 93 -0.50 -4.44 -2.01
CA ILE A 93 -1.14 -3.77 -0.89
C ILE A 93 -2.56 -3.36 -1.28
N ALA A 94 -3.45 -3.18 -0.31
CA ALA A 94 -4.81 -2.71 -0.54
C ALA A 94 -5.21 -1.65 0.48
N HIS A 95 -6.07 -0.71 0.06
CA HIS A 95 -6.78 0.15 1.00
C HIS A 95 -7.84 -0.67 1.73
N VAL A 96 -7.94 -0.55 3.05
CA VAL A 96 -8.82 -1.44 3.85
C VAL A 96 -10.31 -1.32 3.51
N SER A 97 -10.76 -0.20 2.94
CA SER A 97 -12.13 -0.05 2.43
C SER A 97 -12.27 -0.21 0.92
N GLN A 98 -11.16 -0.40 0.19
CA GLN A 98 -11.15 -0.53 -1.26
C GLN A 98 -11.81 0.64 -2.02
N GLU A 99 -11.54 1.89 -1.62
CA GLU A 99 -12.18 3.09 -2.19
C GLU A 99 -11.21 4.12 -2.80
N HIS A 100 -9.91 4.00 -2.53
CA HIS A 100 -8.94 5.02 -2.86
C HIS A 100 -7.67 4.46 -3.47
N TYR A 101 -7.09 5.26 -4.38
CA TYR A 101 -5.66 5.21 -4.68
C TYR A 101 -4.84 5.40 -3.39
N PHE A 102 -3.54 5.12 -3.48
CA PHE A 102 -2.63 5.41 -2.40
C PHE A 102 -2.58 6.92 -2.15
N LYS A 103 -2.72 7.31 -0.89
CA LYS A 103 -2.69 8.70 -0.44
C LYS A 103 -1.81 8.81 0.79
N ASP A 104 -0.97 9.83 0.78
CA ASP A 104 -0.20 10.29 1.92
C ASP A 104 -1.12 11.01 2.94
N LYS A 105 -1.95 10.22 3.61
CA LYS A 105 -2.98 10.66 4.56
C LYS A 105 -3.15 9.62 5.67
N TYR A 106 -3.96 9.98 6.66
CA TYR A 106 -4.41 9.06 7.70
C TYR A 106 -5.48 8.08 7.17
N LEU A 107 -5.07 7.22 6.24
CA LEU A 107 -5.85 6.13 5.65
C LEU A 107 -5.14 4.81 5.91
N PHE A 108 -5.92 3.73 6.02
CA PHE A 108 -5.36 2.43 6.36
C PHE A 108 -5.13 1.56 5.13
N TYR A 109 -3.95 0.97 5.07
CA TYR A 109 -3.53 0.03 4.04
C TYR A 109 -3.09 -1.28 4.68
N ARG A 110 -3.04 -2.35 3.90
CA ARG A 110 -2.61 -3.68 4.33
C ARG A 110 -1.82 -4.38 3.23
N PHE A 111 -0.84 -5.21 3.59
CA PHE A 111 -0.19 -6.12 2.64
C PHE A 111 -1.07 -7.32 2.30
N SER A 112 -1.06 -7.72 1.04
CA SER A 112 -1.75 -8.93 0.59
C SER A 112 -1.10 -10.16 1.25
N GLY A 113 -1.93 -11.00 1.89
CA GLY A 113 -1.47 -12.11 2.73
C GLY A 113 -1.56 -11.85 4.24
N ASP A 114 -1.72 -10.59 4.68
CA ASP A 114 -2.08 -10.26 6.07
C ASP A 114 -3.60 -10.30 6.29
N GLU A 115 -4.37 -10.78 5.30
CA GLU A 115 -5.83 -10.91 5.33
C GLU A 115 -6.30 -12.15 6.10
N GLU A 116 -5.45 -13.15 6.28
CA GLU A 116 -5.80 -14.41 6.93
C GLU A 116 -5.50 -14.37 8.44
N GLY A 117 -6.56 -14.16 9.21
CA GLY A 117 -6.62 -14.37 10.65
C GLY A 117 -8.02 -14.20 11.19
#